data_AF-A0A9X1MQG7-F1
#
_entry.id   AF-A0A9X1MQG7-F1
#
_cell.length_a   1.000
_cell.length_b   1.000
_cell.length_c   1.000
_cell.angle_alpha   90.00
_cell.angle_beta   90.00
_cell.angle_gamma   90.00
#
_symmetry.space_group_name_H-M   'P 1'
#
loop_
_entity.id
_entity.type
_entity.pdbx_description
1 polymer ?
#
loop_
_entity_poly.entity_id
_entity_poly.type
_entity_poly.pdbx_seq_one_letter_code
_entity_poly.pdbx_strand_id
1 'polypeptide(L)'
;MAALKLAASAFAYLCVATVLATGVGAAILIATNRVDTSKAYSILAIVYGIDEDKIREQMDEESQPEKDNEEPDMQAVIDARARRHLALDFRIQALDTGIENIRGMQANLAEERRRYDQLKTSFDERLKKLEEGVRDDAIVELQRTMEAIDARQAKEQMMIMLERDDNSMQDVVTILKGMPNDKRKKIIAEFRTEEEKQKLADILNQIRLGVPEATLIKDARDQLDKFQPEET
;
A
#
# COMPACT_ATOMS: atom_id res chain seq x y z
N MET A 1 20.51 -29.38 -47.21
CA MET A 1 20.36 -27.95 -46.83
C MET A 1 19.61 -27.72 -45.52
N ALA A 2 18.78 -28.64 -45.02
CA ALA A 2 18.08 -28.48 -43.73
C ALA A 2 19.02 -28.61 -42.49
N ALA A 3 19.97 -29.55 -42.51
CA ALA A 3 20.88 -29.78 -41.38
C ALA A 3 21.83 -28.59 -41.08
N LEU A 4 22.27 -27.85 -42.11
CA LEU A 4 23.15 -26.69 -41.94
C LEU A 4 22.43 -25.51 -41.27
N LYS A 5 21.14 -25.31 -41.58
CA LYS A 5 20.32 -24.26 -40.95
C LYS A 5 20.03 -24.55 -39.48
N LEU A 6 19.91 -25.83 -39.12
CA LEU A 6 19.65 -26.28 -37.74
C LEU A 6 20.90 -26.18 -36.85
N ALA A 7 22.08 -26.45 -37.41
CA ALA A 7 23.35 -26.25 -36.69
C ALA A 7 23.66 -24.75 -36.47
N ALA A 8 23.39 -23.91 -37.47
CA ALA A 8 23.60 -22.47 -37.37
C ALA A 8 22.65 -21.80 -36.34
N SER A 9 21.39 -22.23 -36.27
CA SER A 9 20.46 -21.72 -35.25
C SER A 9 20.85 -22.18 -33.85
N ALA A 10 21.28 -23.44 -33.67
CA ALA A 10 21.74 -23.94 -32.38
C ALA A 10 22.96 -23.17 -31.85
N PHE A 11 23.92 -22.85 -32.72
CA PHE A 11 25.10 -22.05 -32.35
C PHE A 11 24.72 -20.61 -31.98
N ALA A 12 23.79 -20.00 -32.71
CA ALA A 12 23.28 -18.67 -32.39
C ALA A 12 22.57 -18.63 -31.02
N TYR A 13 21.72 -19.62 -30.73
CA TYR A 13 21.07 -19.72 -29.42
C TYR A 13 22.06 -19.94 -28.28
N LEU A 14 23.13 -20.72 -28.51
CA LEU A 14 24.16 -20.94 -27.51
C LEU A 14 24.94 -19.65 -27.21
N CYS A 15 25.31 -18.87 -28.22
CA CYS A 15 25.94 -17.55 -28.05
C CYS A 15 25.03 -16.53 -27.36
N VAL A 16 23.74 -16.51 -27.69
CA VAL A 16 22.78 -15.61 -27.02
C VAL A 16 22.60 -16.03 -25.55
N ALA A 17 22.56 -17.33 -25.27
CA ALA A 17 22.45 -17.84 -23.91
C ALA A 17 23.69 -17.50 -23.06
N THR A 18 24.90 -17.59 -23.61
CA THR A 18 26.12 -17.23 -22.87
C THR A 18 26.23 -15.73 -22.60
N VAL A 19 25.83 -14.88 -23.54
CA VAL A 19 25.79 -13.42 -23.32
C VAL A 19 24.74 -13.03 -22.28
N LEU A 20 23.57 -13.68 -22.30
CA LEU A 20 22.56 -13.47 -21.26
C LEU A 20 23.03 -13.95 -19.89
N ALA A 21 23.69 -15.10 -19.82
CA ALA A 21 24.20 -15.64 -18.55
C ALA A 21 25.27 -14.74 -17.92
N THR A 22 26.19 -14.20 -18.71
CA THR A 22 27.20 -13.26 -18.21
C THR A 22 26.58 -11.93 -17.79
N GLY A 23 25.61 -11.42 -18.54
CA GLY A 23 24.87 -10.20 -18.19
C GLY A 23 24.10 -10.32 -16.88
N VAL A 24 23.38 -11.43 -16.67
CA VAL A 24 22.63 -11.69 -15.44
C VAL A 24 23.58 -11.90 -14.26
N GLY A 25 24.68 -12.62 -14.45
CA GLY A 25 25.72 -12.81 -13.41
C GLY A 25 26.33 -11.48 -12.95
N ALA A 26 26.64 -10.58 -13.90
CA ALA A 26 27.14 -9.25 -13.60
C ALA A 26 26.10 -8.39 -12.87
N ALA A 27 24.84 -8.44 -13.29
CA ALA A 27 23.76 -7.70 -12.63
C ALA A 27 23.55 -8.14 -11.17
N ILE A 28 23.61 -9.45 -10.88
CA ILE A 28 23.51 -9.99 -9.52
C ILE A 28 24.71 -9.56 -8.66
N LEU A 29 25.91 -9.54 -9.21
CA LEU A 29 27.11 -9.08 -8.51
C LEU A 29 27.06 -7.59 -8.16
N ILE A 30 26.50 -6.76 -9.04
CA ILE A 30 26.29 -5.33 -8.80
C ILE A 30 25.17 -5.13 -7.75
N ALA A 31 24.05 -5.84 -7.87
CA ALA A 31 22.92 -5.74 -6.94
C ALA A 31 23.27 -6.21 -5.52
N THR A 32 24.19 -7.16 -5.37
CA THR A 32 24.69 -7.61 -4.06
C THR A 32 25.72 -6.66 -3.43
N ASN A 33 25.99 -5.51 -4.06
CA ASN A 33 26.88 -4.44 -3.59
C ASN A 33 28.27 -4.94 -3.17
N ARG A 34 28.73 -6.04 -3.78
CA ARG A 34 29.97 -6.77 -3.42
C ARG A 34 31.17 -6.34 -4.25
N VAL A 35 30.95 -5.46 -5.23
CA VAL A 35 31.97 -4.80 -6.05
C VAL A 35 32.34 -3.50 -5.36
N ASP A 36 33.23 -3.63 -4.38
CA ASP A 36 33.88 -2.48 -3.77
C ASP A 36 34.88 -1.89 -4.79
N THR A 37 34.97 -0.57 -4.86
CA THR A 37 35.87 0.17 -5.76
C THR A 37 37.32 -0.31 -5.65
N SER A 38 37.72 -0.82 -4.49
CA SER A 38 39.01 -1.47 -4.24
C SER A 38 39.29 -2.66 -5.18
N LYS A 39 38.29 -3.49 -5.49
CA LYS A 39 38.46 -4.67 -6.34
C LYS A 39 38.52 -4.34 -7.84
N ALA A 40 37.94 -3.21 -8.25
CA ALA A 40 38.07 -2.72 -9.61
C ALA A 40 39.50 -2.23 -9.89
N TYR A 41 40.11 -1.54 -8.92
CA TYR A 41 41.51 -1.14 -8.98
C TYR A 41 42.47 -2.34 -8.92
N SER A 42 42.20 -3.36 -8.09
CA SER A 42 43.04 -4.56 -8.03
C SER A 42 43.01 -5.35 -9.35
N ILE A 43 41.85 -5.46 -10.01
CA ILE A 43 41.74 -6.09 -11.32
C ILE A 43 42.48 -5.27 -12.38
N LEU A 44 42.39 -3.94 -12.33
CA LEU A 44 43.12 -3.06 -13.24
C LEU A 44 44.64 -3.14 -13.02
N ALA A 45 45.09 -3.20 -11.76
CA ALA A 45 46.49 -3.35 -11.38
C ALA A 45 47.08 -4.68 -11.85
N ILE A 46 46.33 -5.79 -11.73
CA ILE A 46 46.74 -7.09 -12.26
C ILE A 46 46.86 -7.07 -13.79
N VAL A 47 45.94 -6.41 -14.50
CA VAL A 47 45.98 -6.27 -15.97
C VAL A 47 47.17 -5.41 -16.43
N TYR A 48 47.55 -4.40 -15.65
CA TYR A 48 48.73 -3.58 -15.91
C TYR A 48 50.04 -4.15 -15.32
N GLY A 49 49.99 -5.31 -14.65
CA GLY A 49 51.16 -5.99 -14.10
C GLY A 49 51.79 -5.29 -12.88
N ILE A 50 51.00 -4.49 -12.14
CA ILE A 50 51.43 -3.78 -10.95
C ILE A 50 51.03 -4.61 -9.73
N ASP A 51 52.01 -5.17 -9.02
CA ASP A 51 51.82 -5.85 -7.73
C ASP A 51 51.38 -4.81 -6.67
N GLU A 52 50.08 -4.75 -6.41
CA GLU A 52 49.47 -3.85 -5.41
C GLU A 52 50.03 -4.09 -4.00
N ASP A 53 50.39 -5.34 -3.68
CA ASP A 53 50.95 -5.72 -2.38
C ASP A 53 52.34 -5.13 -2.12
N LYS A 54 53.20 -5.04 -3.15
CA LYS A 54 54.56 -4.46 -3.01
C LYS A 54 54.56 -2.95 -2.86
N ILE A 55 53.62 -2.27 -3.51
CA ILE A 55 53.44 -0.82 -3.34
C ILE A 55 52.94 -0.53 -1.92
N ARG A 56 52.03 -1.36 -1.41
CA ARG A 56 51.50 -1.21 -0.05
C ARG A 56 52.57 -1.43 1.02
N GLU A 57 53.40 -2.45 0.84
CA GLU A 57 54.51 -2.77 1.75
C GLU A 57 55.60 -1.67 1.74
N GLN A 58 55.91 -1.12 0.55
CA GLN A 58 56.84 0.01 0.43
C GLN A 58 56.27 1.30 1.04
N MET A 59 54.97 1.57 0.86
CA MET A 59 54.32 2.73 1.47
C MET A 59 54.23 2.59 2.99
N ASP A 60 54.04 1.39 3.53
CA ASP A 60 53.98 1.14 4.98
C ASP A 60 55.38 1.21 5.64
N GLU A 61 56.46 0.89 4.93
CA GLU A 61 57.84 1.11 5.40
C GLU A 61 58.26 2.59 5.36
N GLU A 62 57.86 3.33 4.32
CA GLU A 62 58.21 4.76 4.17
C GLU A 62 57.35 5.69 5.05
N SER A 63 56.19 5.22 5.52
CA SER A 63 55.24 6.00 6.32
C SER A 63 55.41 5.84 7.84
N GLN A 64 56.44 5.12 8.31
CA GLN A 64 56.73 5.10 9.75
C GLN A 64 57.48 6.38 10.12
N PRO A 65 56.86 7.35 10.82
CA PRO A 65 57.59 8.52 11.26
C PRO A 65 58.71 8.07 12.20
N GLU A 66 59.94 8.51 11.94
CA GLU A 66 61.03 8.43 12.91
C GLU A 66 60.48 8.94 14.25
N LYS A 67 60.61 8.12 15.31
CA LYS A 67 60.18 8.52 16.65
C LYS A 67 61.14 9.58 17.15
N ASP A 68 60.83 10.82 16.80
CA ASP A 68 61.49 12.00 17.32
C ASP A 68 61.22 12.08 18.83
N ASN A 69 62.28 11.91 19.63
CA ASN A 69 62.23 11.88 21.10
C ASN A 69 62.52 13.27 21.70
N GLU A 70 62.33 14.35 20.93
CA GLU A 70 62.42 15.70 21.45
C GLU A 70 61.21 16.02 22.35
N GLU A 71 61.47 16.44 23.60
CA GLU A 71 60.42 16.91 24.49
C GLU A 71 59.74 18.14 23.85
N PRO A 72 58.40 18.13 23.68
CA PRO A 72 57.72 19.18 22.93
C PRO A 72 57.86 20.52 23.65
N ASP A 73 58.23 21.56 22.90
CA ASP A 73 58.24 22.94 23.38
C ASP A 73 56.85 23.32 23.94
N MET A 74 56.82 24.05 25.06
CA MET A 74 55.59 24.40 25.77
C MET A 74 54.61 25.14 24.86
N GLN A 75 55.10 25.98 23.95
CA GLN A 75 54.27 26.71 22.98
C GLN A 75 53.59 25.75 21.98
N ALA A 76 54.31 24.74 21.50
CA ALA A 76 53.75 23.72 20.62
C ALA A 76 52.64 22.90 21.30
N VAL A 77 52.76 22.64 22.60
CA VAL A 77 51.72 21.96 23.39
C VAL A 77 50.46 22.83 23.54
N ILE A 78 50.63 24.13 23.78
CA ILE A 78 49.50 25.09 23.87
C ILE A 78 48.77 25.18 22.53
N ASP A 79 49.50 25.34 21.43
CA ASP A 79 48.92 25.42 20.08
C ASP A 79 48.22 24.13 19.69
N ALA A 80 48.80 22.96 20.02
CA ALA A 80 48.18 21.66 19.79
C ALA A 80 46.87 21.49 20.58
N ARG A 81 46.83 21.96 21.84
CA ARG A 81 45.60 21.96 22.66
C ARG A 81 44.54 22.89 22.09
N ALA A 82 44.92 24.09 21.66
CA ALA A 82 44.00 25.05 21.04
C ALA A 82 43.37 24.50 19.75
N ARG A 83 44.17 23.88 18.87
CA ARG A 83 43.67 23.23 17.65
C ARG A 83 42.72 22.08 17.95
N ARG A 84 43.02 21.26 18.97
CA ARG A 84 42.13 20.18 19.41
C ARG A 84 40.80 20.71 19.94
N HIS A 85 40.81 21.78 20.73
CA HIS A 85 39.58 22.39 21.24
C HIS A 85 38.70 22.89 20.09
N LEU A 86 39.29 23.65 19.16
CA LEU A 86 38.58 24.17 17.98
C LEU A 86 38.01 23.03 17.11
N ALA A 87 38.75 21.93 16.95
CA ALA A 87 38.24 20.75 16.24
C ALA A 87 37.05 20.09 16.96
N LEU A 88 37.05 20.08 18.30
CA LEU A 88 35.91 19.59 19.08
C LEU A 88 34.70 20.51 18.94
N ASP A 89 34.89 21.83 18.97
CA ASP A 89 33.82 22.81 18.80
C ASP A 89 33.13 22.65 17.43
N PHE A 90 33.92 22.50 16.36
CA PHE A 90 33.36 22.23 15.03
C PHE A 90 32.63 20.90 14.96
N ARG A 91 33.11 19.86 15.67
CA ARG A 91 32.41 18.58 15.74
C ARG A 91 31.07 18.71 16.48
N ILE A 92 31.03 19.45 17.58
CA ILE A 92 29.79 19.71 18.32
C ILE A 92 28.81 20.46 17.43
N GLN A 93 29.24 21.53 16.76
CA GLN A 93 28.39 22.29 15.84
C GLN A 93 27.86 21.44 14.68
N ALA A 94 28.70 20.57 14.11
CA ALA A 94 28.27 19.64 13.06
C ALA A 94 27.25 18.61 13.56
N LEU A 95 27.42 18.12 14.80
CA LEU A 95 26.46 17.20 15.43
C LEU A 95 25.13 17.89 15.70
N ASP A 96 25.14 19.13 16.22
CA ASP A 96 23.93 19.90 16.49
C ASP A 96 23.15 20.17 15.19
N THR A 97 23.85 20.59 14.14
CA THR A 97 23.26 20.79 12.80
C THR A 97 22.70 19.48 12.24
N GLY A 98 23.40 18.36 12.44
CA GLY A 98 22.95 17.03 12.04
C GLY A 98 21.67 16.59 12.76
N ILE A 99 21.58 16.83 14.08
CA ILE A 99 20.40 16.53 14.89
C ILE A 99 19.21 17.38 14.44
N GLU A 100 19.41 18.68 14.20
CA GLU A 100 18.35 19.57 13.73
C GLU A 100 17.82 19.13 12.35
N ASN A 101 18.72 18.75 11.43
CA ASN A 101 18.31 18.24 10.12
C ASN A 101 17.49 16.95 10.23
N ILE A 102 17.94 15.98 11.05
CA ILE A 102 17.20 14.74 11.27
C ILE A 102 15.81 15.02 11.87
N ARG A 103 15.71 15.94 12.84
CA ARG A 103 14.42 16.35 13.41
C ARG A 103 13.53 17.00 12.35
N GLY A 104 14.09 17.84 11.48
CA GLY A 104 13.37 18.41 10.34
C GLY A 104 12.84 17.34 9.38
N MET A 105 13.66 16.35 9.02
CA MET A 105 13.24 15.22 8.18
C MET A 105 12.13 14.40 8.85
N GLN A 106 12.22 14.13 10.15
CA GLN A 106 11.18 13.42 10.90
C GLN A 106 9.87 14.19 10.93
N ALA A 107 9.91 15.50 11.13
CA ALA A 107 8.73 16.36 11.11
C ALA A 107 8.06 16.35 9.72
N ASN A 108 8.86 16.48 8.66
CA ASN A 108 8.37 16.44 7.27
C ASN A 108 7.74 15.08 6.94
N LEU A 109 8.40 13.96 7.29
CA LEU A 109 7.84 12.62 7.07
C LEU A 109 6.56 12.39 7.87
N ALA A 110 6.48 12.90 9.10
CA ALA A 110 5.27 12.82 9.90
C ALA A 110 4.13 13.62 9.27
N GLU A 111 4.41 14.79 8.71
CA GLU A 111 3.42 15.60 7.99
C GLU A 111 2.97 14.93 6.68
N GLU A 112 3.90 14.44 5.87
CA GLU A 112 3.59 13.69 4.64
C GLU A 112 2.72 12.47 4.92
N ARG A 113 3.04 11.72 5.99
CA ARG A 113 2.23 10.58 6.41
C ARG A 113 0.83 10.99 6.82
N ARG A 114 0.68 12.06 7.61
CA ARG A 114 -0.64 12.60 7.98
C ARG A 114 -1.45 13.01 6.75
N ARG A 115 -0.81 13.68 5.77
CA ARG A 115 -1.46 14.07 4.51
C ARG A 115 -1.89 12.84 3.69
N TYR A 116 -1.05 11.81 3.63
CA TYR A 116 -1.38 10.56 2.95
C TYR A 116 -2.53 9.82 3.62
N ASP A 117 -2.53 9.74 4.95
CA ASP A 117 -3.59 9.10 5.71
C ASP A 117 -4.93 9.83 5.51
N GLN A 118 -4.92 11.17 5.58
CA GLN A 118 -6.10 11.99 5.25
C GLN A 118 -6.60 11.77 3.82
N LEU A 119 -5.68 11.70 2.85
CA LEU A 119 -6.02 11.45 1.46
C LEU A 119 -6.67 10.08 1.31
N LYS A 120 -6.08 9.05 1.92
CA LYS A 120 -6.61 7.68 1.90
C LYS A 120 -8.00 7.62 2.52
N THR A 121 -8.20 8.18 3.71
CA THR A 121 -9.52 8.24 4.36
C THR A 121 -10.54 8.94 3.46
N SER A 122 -10.17 10.07 2.84
CA SER A 122 -11.08 10.79 1.94
C SER A 122 -11.42 10.00 0.67
N PHE A 123 -10.49 9.19 0.14
CA PHE A 123 -10.74 8.30 -0.99
C PHE A 123 -11.64 7.13 -0.60
N ASP A 124 -11.38 6.50 0.53
CA ASP A 124 -12.20 5.40 1.04
C ASP A 124 -13.64 5.86 1.32
N GLU A 125 -13.81 7.05 1.90
CA GLU A 125 -15.13 7.66 2.08
C GLU A 125 -15.84 7.95 0.76
N ARG A 126 -15.12 8.48 -0.25
CA ARG A 126 -15.70 8.74 -1.57
C ARG A 126 -16.08 7.44 -2.28
N LEU A 127 -15.25 6.41 -2.17
CA LEU A 127 -15.52 5.10 -2.73
C LEU A 127 -16.77 4.48 -2.09
N LYS A 128 -16.85 4.52 -0.76
CA LYS A 128 -18.02 4.05 -0.03
C LYS A 128 -19.30 4.80 -0.42
N LYS A 129 -19.25 6.13 -0.50
CA LYS A 129 -20.39 6.95 -0.96
C LYS A 129 -20.80 6.63 -2.40
N LEU A 130 -19.84 6.35 -3.28
CA LEU A 130 -20.13 5.96 -4.66
C LEU A 130 -20.76 4.58 -4.71
N GLU A 131 -20.27 3.61 -3.94
CA GLU A 131 -20.86 2.28 -3.84
C GLU A 131 -22.28 2.32 -3.27
N GLU A 132 -22.50 3.07 -2.19
CA GLU A 132 -23.82 3.28 -1.59
C GLU A 132 -24.76 3.97 -2.58
N GLY A 133 -24.32 5.06 -3.23
CA GLY A 133 -25.13 5.77 -4.22
C GLY A 133 -25.50 4.92 -5.44
N VAL A 134 -24.56 4.12 -5.97
CA VAL A 134 -24.85 3.19 -7.08
C VAL A 134 -25.84 2.12 -6.67
N ARG A 135 -25.74 1.58 -5.44
CA ARG A 135 -26.70 0.60 -4.93
C ARG A 135 -28.09 1.22 -4.77
N ASP A 136 -28.17 2.40 -4.18
CA ASP A 136 -29.44 3.11 -3.97
C ASP A 136 -30.11 3.44 -5.32
N ASP A 137 -29.34 3.94 -6.29
CA ASP A 137 -29.84 4.21 -7.65
C ASP A 137 -30.33 2.93 -8.33
N ALA A 138 -29.60 1.82 -8.19
CA ALA A 138 -29.99 0.53 -8.75
C ALA A 138 -31.28 -0.02 -8.09
N ILE A 139 -31.46 0.16 -6.77
CA ILE A 139 -32.69 -0.21 -6.07
C ILE A 139 -33.87 0.64 -6.56
N VAL A 140 -33.67 1.94 -6.76
CA VAL A 140 -34.70 2.84 -7.29
C VAL A 140 -35.07 2.46 -8.73
N GLU A 141 -34.10 2.12 -9.57
CA GLU A 141 -34.36 1.63 -10.93
C GLU A 141 -35.08 0.28 -10.95
N LEU A 142 -34.67 -0.64 -10.06
CA LEU A 142 -35.35 -1.92 -9.88
C LEU A 142 -36.79 -1.70 -9.41
N GLN A 143 -37.03 -0.78 -8.48
CA GLN A 143 -38.37 -0.42 -8.04
C GLN A 143 -39.22 0.08 -9.21
N ARG A 144 -38.71 0.99 -10.05
CA ARG A 144 -39.42 1.47 -11.24
C ARG A 144 -39.72 0.34 -12.22
N THR A 145 -38.79 -0.59 -12.40
CA THR A 145 -38.97 -1.78 -13.24
C THR A 145 -40.06 -2.69 -12.68
N MET A 146 -40.06 -2.93 -11.37
CA MET A 146 -41.07 -3.74 -10.68
C MET A 146 -42.46 -3.09 -10.70
N GLU A 147 -42.54 -1.75 -10.72
CA GLU A 147 -43.79 -1.01 -10.87
C GLU A 147 -44.36 -1.07 -12.29
N ALA A 148 -43.48 -1.17 -13.29
CA ALA A 148 -43.83 -1.19 -14.71
C ALA A 148 -44.37 -2.56 -15.17
N ILE A 149 -43.89 -3.65 -14.57
CA ILE A 149 -44.33 -5.01 -14.89
C ILE A 149 -45.66 -5.38 -14.21
N ASP A 150 -46.22 -6.52 -14.61
CA ASP A 150 -47.44 -7.06 -14.02
C ASP A 150 -47.21 -7.58 -12.60
N ALA A 151 -48.22 -7.43 -11.74
CA ALA A 151 -48.13 -7.77 -10.31
C ALA A 151 -47.72 -9.23 -10.05
N ARG A 152 -48.16 -10.16 -10.91
CA ARG A 152 -47.78 -11.58 -10.82
C ARG A 152 -46.30 -11.81 -11.09
N GLN A 153 -45.75 -11.14 -12.11
CA GLN A 153 -44.34 -11.24 -12.47
C GLN A 153 -43.45 -10.57 -11.42
N ALA A 154 -43.88 -9.42 -10.87
CA ALA A 154 -43.17 -8.77 -9.77
C ALA A 154 -43.08 -9.69 -8.53
N LYS A 155 -44.18 -10.38 -8.17
CA LYS A 155 -44.17 -11.37 -7.09
C LYS A 155 -43.18 -12.51 -7.35
N GLU A 156 -43.20 -13.08 -8.57
CA GLU A 156 -42.27 -14.15 -8.95
C GLU A 156 -40.81 -13.70 -8.85
N GLN A 157 -40.51 -12.50 -9.35
CA GLN A 157 -39.15 -11.96 -9.28
C GLN A 157 -38.69 -11.69 -7.84
N MET A 158 -39.57 -11.15 -6.99
CA MET A 158 -39.27 -10.95 -5.57
C MET A 158 -39.00 -12.29 -4.85
N MET A 159 -39.77 -13.33 -5.16
CA MET A 159 -39.53 -14.66 -4.58
C MET A 159 -38.19 -15.25 -5.03
N ILE A 160 -37.84 -15.09 -6.31
CA ILE A 160 -36.54 -15.52 -6.85
C ILE A 160 -35.39 -14.75 -6.16
N MET A 161 -35.56 -13.45 -5.89
CA MET A 161 -34.57 -12.66 -5.15
C MET A 161 -34.35 -13.20 -3.74
N LEU A 162 -35.44 -13.51 -3.02
CA LEU A 162 -35.38 -14.07 -1.66
C LEU A 162 -34.80 -15.48 -1.59
N GLU A 163 -34.85 -16.25 -2.68
CA GLU A 163 -34.28 -17.59 -2.74
C GLU A 163 -32.80 -17.60 -3.13
N ARG A 164 -32.32 -16.52 -3.76
CA ARG A 164 -30.93 -16.43 -4.21
C ARG A 164 -29.98 -15.93 -3.13
N ASP A 165 -30.44 -15.03 -2.27
CA ASP A 165 -29.59 -14.40 -1.26
C ASP A 165 -30.41 -14.01 -0.01
N ASP A 166 -29.93 -14.43 1.16
CA ASP A 166 -30.56 -14.13 2.46
C ASP A 166 -30.52 -12.62 2.78
N ASN A 167 -29.54 -11.88 2.24
CA ASN A 167 -29.44 -10.44 2.41
C ASN A 167 -30.41 -9.64 1.53
N SER A 168 -31.01 -10.26 0.51
CA SER A 168 -31.96 -9.59 -0.39
C SER A 168 -33.31 -9.26 0.26
N MET A 169 -33.56 -9.73 1.49
CA MET A 169 -34.79 -9.43 2.22
C MET A 169 -34.95 -7.93 2.49
N GLN A 170 -33.86 -7.23 2.84
CA GLN A 170 -33.91 -5.77 3.07
C GLN A 170 -34.18 -4.99 1.78
N ASP A 171 -33.64 -5.45 0.65
CA ASP A 171 -33.87 -4.81 -0.65
C ASP A 171 -35.33 -4.96 -1.08
N VAL A 172 -35.90 -6.16 -0.94
CA VAL A 172 -37.32 -6.42 -1.23
C VAL A 172 -38.24 -5.59 -0.34
N VAL A 173 -37.91 -5.46 0.94
CA VAL A 173 -38.64 -4.58 1.88
C VAL A 173 -38.57 -3.12 1.44
N THR A 174 -37.40 -2.64 1.03
CA THR A 174 -37.18 -1.27 0.58
C THR A 174 -37.98 -0.97 -0.70
N ILE A 175 -37.92 -1.87 -1.68
CA ILE A 175 -38.68 -1.81 -2.93
C ILE A 175 -40.19 -1.79 -2.63
N LEU A 176 -40.69 -2.68 -1.77
CA LEU A 176 -42.12 -2.75 -1.42
C LEU A 176 -42.58 -1.52 -0.62
N LYS A 177 -41.74 -0.97 0.25
CA LYS A 177 -42.05 0.26 1.01
C LYS A 177 -42.14 1.47 0.09
N GLY A 178 -41.24 1.59 -0.88
CA GLY A 178 -41.17 2.70 -1.83
C GLY A 178 -42.30 2.73 -2.86
N MET A 179 -42.93 1.60 -3.14
CA MET A 179 -43.98 1.50 -4.17
C MET A 179 -45.29 2.22 -3.80
N PRO A 180 -46.01 2.77 -4.80
CA PRO A 180 -47.37 3.30 -4.62
C PRO A 180 -48.34 2.25 -4.06
N ASN A 181 -49.26 2.70 -3.18
CA ASN A 181 -50.22 1.84 -2.48
C ASN A 181 -51.01 0.90 -3.40
N ASP A 182 -51.45 1.39 -4.57
CA ASP A 182 -52.27 0.61 -5.50
C ASP A 182 -51.50 -0.56 -6.12
N LYS A 183 -50.22 -0.34 -6.46
CA LYS A 183 -49.34 -1.37 -7.04
C LYS A 183 -48.91 -2.38 -5.98
N ARG A 184 -48.53 -1.88 -4.80
CA ARG A 184 -48.22 -2.71 -3.63
C ARG A 184 -49.37 -3.65 -3.27
N LYS A 185 -50.60 -3.14 -3.19
CA LYS A 185 -51.79 -3.95 -2.88
C LYS A 185 -51.98 -5.09 -3.90
N LYS A 186 -51.78 -4.81 -5.19
CA LYS A 186 -51.90 -5.81 -6.25
C LYS A 186 -50.83 -6.89 -6.13
N ILE A 187 -49.58 -6.52 -5.85
CA ILE A 187 -48.48 -7.48 -5.68
C ILE A 187 -48.72 -8.37 -4.44
N ILE A 188 -49.11 -7.78 -3.31
CA ILE A 188 -49.43 -8.51 -2.08
C ILE A 188 -50.58 -9.51 -2.30
N ALA A 189 -51.57 -9.16 -3.11
CA ALA A 189 -52.70 -10.04 -3.41
C ALA A 189 -52.32 -11.28 -4.25
N GLU A 190 -51.17 -11.28 -4.92
CA GLU A 190 -50.69 -12.42 -5.71
C GLU A 190 -49.91 -13.46 -4.88
N PHE A 191 -49.58 -13.18 -3.61
CA PHE A 191 -49.03 -14.18 -2.68
C PHE A 191 -50.15 -15.09 -2.18
N ARG A 192 -50.32 -16.26 -2.81
CA ARG A 192 -51.49 -17.14 -2.58
C ARG A 192 -51.15 -18.43 -1.88
N THR A 193 -49.93 -18.97 -2.07
CA THR A 193 -49.53 -20.22 -1.43
C THR A 193 -49.17 -20.00 0.05
N GLU A 194 -49.22 -21.06 0.86
CA GLU A 194 -48.92 -20.93 2.30
C GLU A 194 -47.45 -20.56 2.56
N GLU A 195 -46.51 -21.06 1.75
CA GLU A 195 -45.10 -20.69 1.82
C GLU A 195 -44.87 -19.20 1.44
N GLU A 196 -45.57 -18.73 0.40
CA GLU A 196 -45.54 -17.33 -0.03
C GLU A 196 -46.10 -16.39 1.06
N LYS A 197 -47.17 -16.80 1.75
CA LYS A 197 -47.76 -16.01 2.85
C LYS A 197 -46.85 -15.91 4.05
N GLN A 198 -46.08 -16.94 4.37
CA GLN A 198 -45.09 -16.90 5.45
C GLN A 198 -43.99 -15.88 5.13
N LYS A 199 -43.39 -15.95 3.94
CA LYS A 199 -42.39 -14.96 3.50
C LYS A 199 -42.95 -13.55 3.45
N LEU A 200 -44.20 -13.37 3.00
CA LEU A 200 -44.88 -12.08 3.03
C LEU A 200 -45.07 -11.57 4.47
N ALA A 201 -45.44 -12.44 5.42
CA ALA A 201 -45.58 -12.07 6.82
C ALA A 201 -44.25 -11.59 7.41
N ASP A 202 -43.14 -12.23 7.04
CA ASP A 202 -41.80 -11.82 7.45
C ASP A 202 -41.43 -10.45 6.88
N ILE A 203 -41.67 -10.22 5.58
CA ILE A 203 -41.47 -8.90 4.92
C ILE A 203 -42.29 -7.82 5.63
N LEU A 204 -43.58 -8.08 5.90
CA LEU A 204 -44.46 -7.13 6.58
C LEU A 204 -44.04 -6.87 8.03
N ASN A 205 -43.53 -7.89 8.74
CA ASN A 205 -43.01 -7.73 10.08
C ASN A 205 -41.73 -6.88 10.08
N GLN A 206 -40.86 -7.03 9.09
CA GLN A 206 -39.68 -6.16 8.94
C GLN A 206 -40.06 -4.70 8.64
N ILE A 207 -41.05 -4.47 7.77
CA ILE A 207 -41.62 -3.15 7.53
C ILE A 207 -42.17 -2.54 8.84
N ARG A 208 -42.88 -3.35 9.64
CA ARG A 208 -43.43 -2.92 10.94
C ARG A 208 -42.34 -2.55 11.94
N LEU A 209 -41.21 -3.27 11.93
CA LEU A 209 -40.05 -3.00 12.79
C LEU A 209 -39.21 -1.80 12.30
N GLY A 210 -39.50 -1.27 11.10
CA GLY A 210 -38.79 -0.13 10.53
C GLY A 210 -37.41 -0.49 9.94
N VAL A 211 -37.14 -1.76 9.67
CA VAL A 211 -35.90 -2.22 9.02
C VAL A 211 -36.01 -1.91 7.51
N PRO A 212 -34.96 -1.38 6.84
CA PRO A 212 -33.57 -1.20 7.28
C PRO A 212 -33.25 0.13 7.97
N GLU A 213 -34.12 1.14 7.93
CA GLU A 213 -33.83 2.48 8.48
C GLU A 213 -33.52 2.46 9.99
N ALA A 214 -34.29 1.70 10.77
CA ALA A 214 -34.12 1.61 12.22
C ALA A 214 -32.80 0.91 12.62
N THR A 215 -32.33 -0.05 11.82
CA THR A 215 -31.03 -0.71 12.05
C THR A 215 -29.88 0.22 11.68
N LEU A 216 -29.97 0.92 10.54
CA LEU A 216 -28.95 1.89 10.13
C LEU A 216 -28.78 3.04 11.14
N ILE A 217 -29.88 3.54 11.71
CA ILE A 217 -29.84 4.60 12.73
C ILE A 217 -29.19 4.11 14.03
N LYS A 218 -29.43 2.85 14.42
CA LYS A 218 -28.79 2.26 15.61
C LYS A 218 -27.30 2.07 15.39
N ASP A 219 -26.90 1.51 14.25
CA ASP A 219 -25.49 1.31 13.91
C ASP A 219 -24.73 2.64 13.82
N ALA A 220 -25.35 3.68 13.26
CA ALA A 220 -24.77 5.02 13.22
C ALA A 220 -24.60 5.63 14.62
N ARG A 221 -25.56 5.42 15.54
CA ARG A 221 -25.43 5.85 16.94
C ARG A 221 -24.33 5.10 17.67
N ASP A 222 -24.27 3.78 17.52
CA ASP A 222 -23.24 2.95 18.15
C ASP A 222 -21.84 3.28 17.64
N GLN A 223 -21.71 3.73 16.38
CA GLN A 223 -20.45 4.26 15.85
C GLN A 223 -20.10 5.62 16.46
N LEU A 224 -21.06 6.54 16.58
CA LEU A 224 -20.83 7.85 17.19
C LEU A 224 -20.42 7.73 18.67
N ASP A 225 -21.01 6.81 19.42
CA ASP A 225 -20.66 6.57 20.83
C ASP A 225 -19.23 6.02 20.97
N LYS A 226 -18.70 5.29 19.97
CA LYS A 226 -17.29 4.87 19.94
C LYS A 226 -16.31 6.00 19.61
N PHE A 227 -16.78 7.08 19.00
CA PHE A 227 -15.98 8.25 18.66
C PHE A 227 -16.02 9.36 19.71
N GLN A 228 -16.86 9.25 20.74
CA GLN A 228 -16.76 10.15 21.89
C GLN A 228 -15.47 9.82 22.66
N PRO A 229 -14.47 10.72 22.67
CA PRO A 229 -13.31 10.53 23.52
C PRO A 229 -13.79 10.50 24.97
N GLU A 230 -13.33 9.53 25.76
CA GLU A 230 -13.55 9.54 27.20
C GLU A 230 -13.12 10.91 27.73
N GLU A 231 -14.07 11.65 28.32
CA GLU A 231 -13.79 12.89 29.02
C GLU A 231 -12.70 12.60 30.06
N THR A 232 -11.50 13.10 29.78
CA THR A 232 -10.35 13.09 30.68
C THR A 232 -10.05 14.52 31.12
#